data_AF-A0A9N9HFK6-F1
#
_entry.id   AF-A0A9N9HFK6-F1
#
_cell.length_a   1.000
_cell.length_b   1.000
_cell.length_c   1.000
_cell.angle_alpha   90.00
_cell.angle_beta   90.00
_cell.angle_gamma   90.00
#
_symmetry.space_group_name_H-M   'P 1'
#
loop_
_entity.id
_entity.type
_entity.pdbx_description
1 polymer ?
#
loop_
_entity_poly.entity_id
_entity_poly.type
_entity_poly.pdbx_seq_one_letter_code
_entity_poly.pdbx_strand_id
1 'polypeptide(L)'
;TNIPYRTVLDNLKKLRDTGTIEHKKGNGRPSKITQNIARAVGQKVRRNSAILTRQLASVIQETQNISISHAAIWRHMKKKEYNSSIPRPTPMLTSQHIELRKAWALAHLQDNWARTIFTDETAFDLFRNK
;
A
#
# COMPACT_ATOMS: atom_id res chain seq x y z
N THR A 1 -9.74 23.36 -44.02
CA THR A 1 -9.59 22.31 -42.98
C THR A 1 -10.11 21.01 -43.55
N ASN A 2 -9.29 19.96 -43.63
CA ASN A 2 -9.70 18.65 -44.17
C ASN A 2 -10.50 17.82 -43.15
N ILE A 3 -11.54 18.45 -42.57
CA ILE A 3 -12.39 17.84 -41.53
C ILE A 3 -13.77 17.63 -42.15
N PRO A 4 -14.34 16.40 -42.09
CA PRO A 4 -15.66 16.14 -42.64
C PRO A 4 -16.73 17.03 -42.01
N TYR A 5 -17.67 17.54 -42.83
CA TYR A 5 -18.78 18.40 -42.39
C TYR A 5 -19.58 17.77 -41.23
N ARG A 6 -19.76 16.45 -41.26
CA ARG A 6 -20.47 15.69 -40.23
C ARG A 6 -19.80 15.79 -38.86
N THR A 7 -18.46 15.73 -38.82
CA THR A 7 -17.67 15.90 -37.60
C THR A 7 -17.83 17.32 -37.03
N VAL A 8 -17.95 18.34 -37.88
CA VAL A 8 -18.21 19.72 -37.45
C VAL A 8 -19.59 19.83 -36.78
N LEU A 9 -20.63 19.27 -37.40
CA LEU A 9 -21.98 19.24 -36.83
C LEU A 9 -22.04 18.47 -35.50
N ASP A 10 -21.37 17.32 -35.42
CA ASP A 10 -21.32 16.51 -34.20
C ASP A 10 -20.58 17.25 -33.06
N ASN A 11 -19.50 17.96 -33.37
CA ASN A 11 -18.78 18.79 -32.41
C ASN A 11 -19.61 20.00 -31.94
N LEU A 12 -20.35 20.66 -32.84
CA LEU A 12 -21.27 21.75 -32.48
C LEU A 12 -22.41 21.26 -31.59
N LYS A 13 -23.01 20.11 -31.92
CA LYS A 13 -24.03 19.47 -31.09
C LYS A 13 -23.48 19.13 -29.70
N LYS A 14 -22.30 18.52 -29.65
CA LYS A 14 -21.61 18.17 -28.39
C LYS A 14 -21.26 19.40 -27.55
N LEU A 15 -20.78 20.48 -28.18
CA LEU A 15 -20.50 21.74 -27.52
C LEU A 15 -21.77 22.36 -26.93
N ARG A 16 -22.89 22.34 -27.68
CA ARG A 16 -24.19 22.82 -27.19
C ARG A 16 -24.72 22.00 -26.02
N ASP A 17 -24.61 20.66 -26.09
CA ASP A 17 -25.22 19.76 -25.10
C ASP A 17 -24.37 19.61 -23.82
N THR A 18 -23.04 19.64 -23.93
CA THR A 18 -22.11 19.42 -22.79
C THR A 18 -21.21 20.60 -22.43
N GLY A 19 -21.23 21.69 -23.21
CA GLY A 19 -20.35 22.85 -23.01
C GLY A 19 -18.88 22.62 -23.35
N THR A 20 -18.50 21.41 -23.80
CA THR A 20 -17.11 21.05 -24.12
C THR A 20 -17.04 20.18 -25.38
N ILE A 21 -15.88 20.25 -26.06
CA ILE A 21 -15.57 19.39 -27.21
C ILE A 21 -14.68 18.20 -26.77
N GLU A 22 -14.25 18.15 -25.50
CA GLU A 22 -13.36 17.11 -24.99
C GLU A 22 -13.93 15.70 -25.17
N HIS A 23 -13.07 14.75 -25.51
CA HIS A 23 -13.49 13.36 -25.67
C HIS A 23 -14.09 12.82 -24.37
N LYS A 24 -15.32 12.31 -24.46
CA LYS A 24 -15.92 11.59 -23.34
C LYS A 24 -15.06 10.37 -23.04
N LYS A 25 -14.84 10.11 -21.75
CA LYS A 25 -14.11 8.92 -21.32
C LYS A 25 -14.83 7.68 -21.84
N GLY A 26 -14.15 6.88 -22.65
CA GLY A 26 -14.69 5.61 -23.14
C GLY A 26 -14.88 4.60 -22.01
N ASN A 27 -15.77 3.62 -22.21
CA ASN A 27 -16.10 2.61 -21.20
C ASN A 27 -14.99 1.57 -20.98
N GLY A 28 -14.01 1.46 -21.88
CA GLY A 28 -12.90 0.51 -21.79
C GLY A 28 -13.36 -0.94 -21.52
N ARG A 29 -12.40 -1.82 -21.21
CA ARG A 29 -12.74 -3.15 -20.71
C ARG A 29 -13.01 -3.07 -19.21
N PRO A 30 -14.12 -3.65 -18.70
CA PRO A 30 -14.37 -3.74 -17.27
C PRO A 30 -13.22 -4.42 -16.52
N SER A 31 -12.89 -3.89 -15.34
CA SER A 31 -11.88 -4.46 -14.46
C SER A 31 -12.32 -5.84 -13.96
N LYS A 32 -11.42 -6.83 -13.98
CA LYS A 32 -11.64 -8.12 -13.31
C LYS A 32 -11.76 -7.98 -11.79
N ILE A 33 -11.15 -6.93 -11.22
CA ILE A 33 -11.26 -6.63 -9.79
C ILE A 33 -12.55 -5.85 -9.58
N THR A 34 -13.60 -6.58 -9.24
CA THR A 34 -14.90 -6.05 -8.82
C THR A 34 -14.81 -5.52 -7.39
N GLN A 35 -15.86 -4.83 -6.92
CA GLN A 35 -15.88 -4.26 -5.57
C GLN A 35 -15.76 -5.34 -4.47
N ASN A 36 -16.35 -6.52 -4.68
CA ASN A 36 -16.25 -7.63 -3.74
C ASN A 36 -14.81 -8.14 -3.62
N ILE A 37 -14.12 -8.31 -4.75
CA ILE A 37 -12.73 -8.74 -4.79
C ILE A 37 -11.82 -7.68 -4.16
N ALA A 38 -12.07 -6.40 -4.44
CA ALA A 38 -11.33 -5.29 -3.83
C ALA A 38 -11.44 -5.31 -2.30
N ARG A 39 -12.64 -5.58 -1.76
CA ARG A 39 -12.84 -5.74 -0.31
C ARG A 39 -12.08 -6.96 0.23
N ALA A 40 -12.14 -8.10 -0.45
CA ALA A 40 -11.42 -9.31 -0.04
C ALA A 40 -9.90 -9.09 -0.01
N VAL A 41 -9.34 -8.44 -1.04
CA VAL A 41 -7.94 -8.02 -1.09
C VAL A 41 -7.60 -7.14 0.10
N GLY A 42 -8.39 -6.09 0.37
CA GLY A 42 -8.17 -5.20 1.51
C GLY A 42 -8.21 -5.92 2.87
N GLN A 43 -9.15 -6.84 3.07
CA GLN A 43 -9.25 -7.63 4.31
C GLN A 43 -8.03 -8.54 4.50
N LYS A 44 -7.56 -9.20 3.44
CA LYS A 44 -6.37 -10.06 3.51
C LYS A 44 -5.11 -9.26 3.83
N VAL A 45 -4.93 -8.11 3.19
CA VAL A 45 -3.80 -7.20 3.46
C VAL A 45 -3.86 -6.64 4.89
N ARG A 46 -5.05 -6.34 5.42
CA ARG A 46 -5.19 -5.88 6.82
C ARG A 46 -4.84 -6.98 7.84
N ARG A 47 -5.14 -8.24 7.55
CA ARG A 47 -4.81 -9.37 8.44
C ARG A 47 -3.33 -9.74 8.39
N ASN A 48 -2.71 -9.65 7.21
CA ASN A 48 -1.29 -9.87 7.02
C ASN A 48 -0.75 -8.83 6.03
N SER A 49 -0.17 -7.75 6.55
CA SER A 49 0.38 -6.66 5.74
C SER A 49 1.66 -7.04 5.01
N ALA A 50 2.32 -8.14 5.41
CA ALA A 50 3.54 -8.64 4.79
C ALA A 50 3.28 -9.67 3.66
N ILE A 51 2.02 -9.93 3.32
CA ILE A 51 1.67 -10.92 2.29
C ILE A 51 2.21 -10.52 0.91
N LEU A 52 2.81 -11.49 0.21
CA LEU A 52 3.26 -11.28 -1.16
C LEU A 52 2.07 -11.18 -2.11
N THR A 53 2.15 -10.27 -3.08
CA THR A 53 1.08 -10.08 -4.08
C THR A 53 0.80 -11.33 -4.92
N ARG A 54 1.79 -12.20 -5.14
CA ARG A 54 1.63 -13.51 -5.79
C ARG A 54 0.79 -14.47 -4.94
N GLN A 55 1.09 -14.58 -3.65
CA GLN A 55 0.32 -15.40 -2.71
C GLN A 55 -1.11 -14.87 -2.57
N LEU A 56 -1.23 -13.54 -2.47
CA LEU A 56 -2.53 -12.88 -2.43
C LEU A 56 -3.35 -13.15 -3.70
N ALA A 57 -2.71 -13.24 -4.87
CA ALA A 57 -3.37 -13.63 -6.10
C ALA A 57 -3.91 -15.06 -6.03
N SER A 58 -3.10 -16.04 -5.66
CA SER A 58 -3.53 -17.43 -5.52
C SER A 58 -4.71 -17.57 -4.55
N VAL A 59 -4.62 -16.95 -3.37
CA VAL A 59 -5.71 -16.95 -2.37
C VAL A 59 -7.01 -16.36 -2.93
N ILE A 60 -6.93 -15.28 -3.69
CA ILE A 60 -8.12 -14.67 -4.31
C ILE A 60 -8.66 -15.53 -5.45
N GLN A 61 -7.80 -16.14 -6.26
CA GLN A 61 -8.22 -17.05 -7.33
C GLN A 61 -8.99 -18.24 -6.76
N GLU A 62 -8.47 -18.87 -5.71
CA GLU A 62 -9.09 -20.01 -5.03
C GLU A 62 -10.42 -19.63 -4.36
N THR A 63 -10.45 -18.51 -3.64
CA THR A 63 -11.65 -18.12 -2.88
C THR A 63 -12.78 -17.54 -3.72
N GLN A 64 -12.47 -16.93 -4.86
CA GLN A 64 -13.47 -16.26 -5.72
C GLN A 64 -13.69 -17.00 -7.05
N ASN A 65 -12.93 -18.06 -7.32
CA ASN A 65 -12.96 -18.82 -8.58
C ASN A 65 -12.77 -17.94 -9.84
N ILE A 66 -11.83 -17.00 -9.79
CA ILE A 66 -11.55 -16.05 -10.89
C ILE A 66 -10.06 -16.06 -11.22
N SER A 67 -9.71 -16.16 -12.51
CA SER A 67 -8.33 -15.99 -12.97
C SER A 67 -7.88 -14.51 -12.95
N ILE A 68 -7.03 -14.16 -11.97
CA ILE A 68 -6.47 -12.81 -11.76
C ILE A 68 -4.95 -12.87 -11.65
N SER A 69 -4.22 -12.09 -12.44
CA SER A 69 -2.76 -12.01 -12.30
C SER A 69 -2.33 -11.20 -11.09
N HIS A 70 -1.18 -11.54 -10.51
CA HIS A 70 -0.60 -10.76 -9.41
C HIS A 70 -0.42 -9.27 -9.79
N ALA A 71 -0.05 -8.98 -11.04
CA ALA A 71 0.13 -7.62 -11.52
C ALA A 71 -1.18 -6.80 -11.50
N ALA A 72 -2.34 -7.45 -11.71
CA ALA A 72 -3.63 -6.78 -11.59
C ALA A 72 -3.92 -6.38 -10.13
N ILE A 73 -3.61 -7.26 -9.18
CA ILE A 73 -3.73 -6.97 -7.74
C ILE A 73 -2.79 -5.83 -7.36
N TRP A 74 -1.53 -5.88 -7.80
CA TRP A 74 -0.56 -4.82 -7.52
C TRP A 74 -1.02 -3.46 -8.05
N ARG A 75 -1.48 -3.38 -9.30
CA ARG A 75 -2.02 -2.14 -9.87
C ARG A 75 -3.23 -1.62 -9.08
N HIS A 76 -4.10 -2.51 -8.63
CA HIS A 76 -5.23 -2.13 -7.78
C HIS A 76 -4.76 -1.59 -6.41
N MET A 77 -3.81 -2.26 -5.78
CA MET A 77 -3.21 -1.83 -4.51
C MET A 77 -2.53 -0.46 -4.66
N LYS A 78 -1.76 -0.24 -5.72
CA LYS A 78 -1.16 1.07 -6.02
C LYS A 78 -2.20 2.16 -6.26
N LYS A 79 -3.29 1.86 -6.99
CA LYS A 79 -4.43 2.78 -7.16
C LYS A 79 -5.11 3.11 -5.83
N LYS A 80 -5.01 2.24 -4.83
CA LYS A 80 -5.50 2.43 -3.46
C LYS A 80 -4.43 2.92 -2.49
N GLU A 81 -3.30 3.40 -3.01
CA GLU A 81 -2.22 4.03 -2.25
C GLU A 81 -1.52 3.10 -1.24
N TYR A 82 -1.57 1.79 -1.46
CA TYR A 82 -0.76 0.86 -0.67
C TYR A 82 0.72 0.98 -1.05
N ASN A 83 1.56 0.97 -0.02
CA ASN A 83 3.01 1.01 -0.14
C ASN A 83 3.63 -0.33 0.21
N SER A 84 4.71 -0.67 -0.49
CA SER A 84 5.57 -1.81 -0.20
C SER A 84 6.85 -1.31 0.44
N SER A 85 7.15 -1.76 1.65
CA SER A 85 8.35 -1.37 2.40
C SER A 85 8.92 -2.55 3.16
N ILE A 86 10.22 -2.51 3.41
CA ILE A 86 10.91 -3.47 4.27
C ILE A 86 10.70 -3.03 5.72
N PRO A 87 10.28 -3.92 6.64
CA PRO A 87 10.19 -3.58 8.05
C PRO A 87 11.58 -3.27 8.62
N ARG A 88 11.67 -2.37 9.59
CA ARG A 88 12.93 -2.07 10.26
C ARG A 88 13.37 -3.27 11.10
N PRO A 89 14.67 -3.62 11.13
CA PRO A 89 15.16 -4.66 12.02
C PRO A 89 14.94 -4.20 13.46
N THR A 90 14.28 -5.03 14.26
CA THR A 90 13.98 -4.76 15.67
C THR A 90 14.37 -5.99 16.50
N PRO A 91 14.94 -5.81 17.70
CA PRO A 91 15.21 -6.94 18.58
C PRO A 91 13.91 -7.64 18.95
N MET A 92 13.94 -8.97 19.00
CA MET A 92 12.80 -9.77 19.40
C MET A 92 12.55 -9.60 20.90
N LEU A 93 11.38 -9.11 21.28
CA LEU A 93 10.99 -8.93 22.68
C LEU A 93 10.07 -10.08 23.12
N THR A 94 10.33 -10.62 24.31
CA THR A 94 9.40 -11.50 25.00
C THR A 94 8.30 -10.67 25.66
N SER A 95 7.18 -11.29 26.04
CA SER A 95 6.11 -10.61 26.77
C SER A 95 6.62 -9.97 28.06
N GLN A 96 7.51 -10.65 28.78
CA GLN A 96 8.14 -10.13 29.99
C GLN A 96 9.01 -8.90 29.72
N HIS A 97 9.80 -8.89 28.64
CA HIS A 97 10.59 -7.71 28.25
C HIS A 97 9.70 -6.49 27.99
N ILE A 98 8.55 -6.69 27.36
CA ILE A 98 7.59 -5.61 27.06
C ILE A 98 7.03 -5.04 28.36
N GLU A 99 6.60 -5.89 29.30
CA GLU A 99 6.06 -5.47 30.58
C GLU A 99 7.09 -4.69 31.41
N LEU A 100 8.30 -5.22 31.56
CA LEU A 100 9.38 -4.57 32.32
C LEU A 100 9.76 -3.23 31.70
N ARG A 101 9.91 -3.15 30.38
CA ARG A 101 10.20 -1.89 29.69
C ARG A 101 9.09 -0.86 29.87
N LYS A 102 7.82 -1.28 29.82
CA LYS A 102 6.67 -0.41 30.06
C LYS A 102 6.63 0.10 31.50
N ALA A 103 6.84 -0.78 32.48
CA ALA A 103 6.89 -0.41 33.90
C ALA A 103 8.04 0.58 34.18
N TRP A 104 9.23 0.30 33.63
CA TRP A 104 10.37 1.21 33.73
C TRP A 104 10.07 2.58 33.13
N ALA A 105 9.50 2.62 31.92
CA ALA A 105 9.16 3.88 31.24
C ALA A 105 8.11 4.70 32.01
N LEU A 106 7.12 4.05 32.63
CA LEU A 106 6.12 4.72 33.45
C LEU A 106 6.73 5.25 34.76
N ALA A 107 7.61 4.48 35.40
CA ALA A 107 8.27 4.87 36.65
C ALA A 107 9.19 6.09 36.48
N HIS A 108 9.87 6.21 35.32
CA HIS A 108 10.85 7.27 35.06
C HIS A 108 10.28 8.40 34.19
N LEU A 109 8.95 8.49 34.03
CA LEU A 109 8.31 9.49 33.16
C LEU A 109 8.59 10.93 33.60
N GLN A 110 8.79 11.15 34.90
CA GLN A 110 8.99 12.46 35.52
C GLN A 110 10.45 12.69 35.97
N ASP A 111 11.35 11.81 35.54
CA ASP A 111 12.76 11.94 35.93
C ASP A 111 13.39 13.19 35.33
N ASN A 112 14.27 13.81 36.10
CA ASN A 112 15.04 14.94 35.61
C ASN A 112 16.24 14.45 34.81
N TRP A 113 16.01 14.19 33.52
CA TRP A 113 17.04 13.74 32.57
C TRP A 113 18.23 14.70 32.43
N ALA A 114 18.12 15.97 32.85
CA ALA A 114 19.24 16.92 32.84
C ALA A 114 20.32 16.60 33.89
N ARG A 115 20.00 15.77 34.89
CA ARG A 115 20.95 15.31 35.92
C ARG A 115 21.35 13.84 35.74
N THR A 116 20.95 13.22 34.65
CA THR A 116 21.21 11.81 34.35
C THR A 116 22.35 11.69 33.34
N ILE A 117 23.33 10.82 33.63
CA ILE A 117 24.39 10.46 32.70
C ILE A 117 24.12 9.03 32.24
N PHE A 118 24.08 8.82 30.92
CA PHE A 118 23.99 7.48 30.33
C PHE A 118 25.37 7.01 29.89
N THR A 119 25.66 5.74 30.13
CA THR A 119 26.88 5.06 29.72
C THR A 119 26.52 3.77 29.01
N ASP A 120 27.17 3.46 27.89
CA ASP A 120 27.02 2.21 27.16
C ASP A 120 28.38 1.79 26.58
N GLU A 121 28.55 0.50 26.34
CA GLU A 121 29.75 -0.06 25.75
C GLU A 121 29.46 -0.49 24.30
N THR A 122 30.39 -0.22 23.39
CA THR A 122 30.28 -0.64 21.99
C THR A 122 31.55 -1.35 21.58
N ALA A 123 31.40 -2.50 20.91
CA ALA A 123 32.52 -3.24 20.34
C ALA A 123 32.86 -2.70 18.95
N PHE A 124 34.16 -2.54 18.67
CA PHE A 124 34.68 -2.13 17.37
C PHE A 124 35.57 -3.25 16.82
N ASP A 125 35.30 -3.67 15.59
CA ASP A 125 36.21 -4.57 14.87
C ASP A 125 37.38 -3.74 14.30
N LEU A 126 38.57 -3.94 14.89
CA LEU A 126 39.79 -3.21 14.50
C LEU A 126 40.41 -3.72 13.20
N PHE A 127 40.04 -4.93 12.76
CA PHE A 127 40.57 -5.56 11.56
C PHE A 127 39.43 -6.09 10.71
N ARG A 128 39.53 -5.90 9.38
CA ARG A 128 38.54 -6.40 8.43
C ARG A 128 38.80 -7.88 8.20
N ASN A 129 37.86 -8.74 8.56
CA ASN A 129 37.90 -10.15 8.15
C ASN A 129 37.82 -10.20 6.61
N LYS A 130 38.89 -10.73 5.98
CA LYS A 130 38.94 -11.01 4.54
C LYS A 130 38.06 -12.20 4.19
#